data_AF-A0A8K0G6X9-F1
#
_entry.id   AF-A0A8K0G6X9-F1
#
_cell.length_a   1.000
_cell.length_b   1.000
_cell.length_c   1.000
_cell.angle_alpha   90.00
_cell.angle_beta   90.00
_cell.angle_gamma   90.00
#
_symmetry.space_group_name_H-M   'P 1'
#
loop_
_entity.id
_entity.type
_entity.pdbx_description
1 polymer ?
#
loop_
_entity_poly.entity_id
_entity_poly.type
_entity_poly.pdbx_seq_one_letter_code
_entity_poly.pdbx_strand_id
1 'polypeptide(L)'
;MKLGPSGTGYAVAEKTVTASFEISKLIAKFKKAHTIGESLIKPCMLKAVEELLGQEAQKKICEIPPPKDTVKSIIQKMSNDIEERIIDKIECSPYFALQRDESTDV
;
A
#
# COMPACT_ATOMS: atom_id res chain seq x y z
N MET A 1 2.88 23.78 29.26
CA MET A 1 2.08 22.65 28.75
C MET A 1 3.04 21.56 28.30
N LYS A 2 3.02 20.40 28.94
CA LYS A 2 3.83 19.24 28.52
C LYS A 2 3.12 18.55 27.35
N LEU A 3 3.73 18.57 26.17
CA LEU A 3 3.31 17.76 25.03
C LEU A 3 3.83 16.32 25.26
N GLY A 4 2.90 15.36 25.38
CA GLY A 4 3.20 13.94 25.50
C GLY A 4 3.74 13.33 24.19
N PRO A 5 4.15 12.05 24.20
CA PRO A 5 4.88 11.42 23.10
C PRO A 5 3.92 11.11 21.94
N SER A 6 3.68 12.09 21.09
CA SER A 6 2.81 11.98 19.90
C SER A 6 3.50 11.27 18.72
N GLY A 7 4.80 10.99 18.80
CA GLY A 7 5.59 10.48 17.67
C GLY A 7 5.44 8.99 17.35
N THR A 8 4.91 8.18 18.27
CA THR A 8 4.87 6.71 18.11
C THR A 8 3.69 6.22 17.28
N GLY A 9 2.54 6.90 17.31
CA GLY A 9 1.33 6.50 16.57
C GLY A 9 1.43 6.67 15.05
N TYR A 10 2.08 7.73 14.58
CA TYR A 10 2.24 8.02 13.15
C TYR A 10 3.18 7.01 12.45
N ALA A 11 4.28 6.64 13.09
CA ALA A 11 5.25 5.69 12.53
C ALA A 11 4.69 4.25 12.46
N VAL A 12 3.78 3.88 13.36
CA VAL A 12 3.10 2.57 13.32
C VAL A 12 2.09 2.54 12.18
N ALA A 13 1.32 3.62 11.98
CA ALA A 13 0.38 3.75 10.87
C ALA A 13 1.06 3.71 9.49
N GLU A 14 2.25 4.30 9.36
CA GLU A 14 3.01 4.28 8.09
C GLU A 14 3.48 2.86 7.74
N LYS A 15 3.95 2.10 8.72
CA LYS A 15 4.42 0.71 8.54
C LYS A 15 3.27 -0.23 8.19
N THR A 16 2.11 -0.09 8.83
CA THR A 16 0.93 -0.93 8.53
C THR A 16 0.38 -0.65 7.14
N VAL A 17 0.36 0.61 6.70
CA VAL A 17 -0.03 0.99 5.34
C VAL A 17 0.95 0.44 4.31
N THR A 18 2.25 0.54 4.57
CA THR A 18 3.29 -0.01 3.67
C THR A 18 3.18 -1.53 3.54
N ALA A 19 2.95 -2.24 4.65
CA ALA A 19 2.73 -3.68 4.61
C ALA A 19 1.47 -4.06 3.80
N SER A 20 0.36 -3.34 3.99
CA SER A 20 -0.88 -3.55 3.21
C SER A 20 -0.68 -3.32 1.71
N PHE A 21 0.10 -2.30 1.35
CA PHE A 21 0.48 -2.02 -0.04
C PHE A 21 1.26 -3.17 -0.67
N GLU A 22 2.31 -3.66 0.00
CA GLU A 22 3.13 -4.76 -0.53
C GLU A 22 2.34 -6.07 -0.67
N ILE A 23 1.45 -6.38 0.28
CA ILE A 23 0.53 -7.52 0.17
C ILE A 23 -0.37 -7.36 -1.06
N SER A 24 -0.95 -6.18 -1.25
CA SER A 24 -1.85 -5.89 -2.38
C SER A 24 -1.12 -5.98 -3.73
N LYS A 25 0.11 -5.46 -3.79
CA LYS A 25 0.99 -5.54 -4.96
C LYS A 25 1.34 -6.98 -5.31
N LEU A 26 1.62 -7.84 -4.33
CA LEU A 26 1.84 -9.26 -4.55
C LEU A 26 0.59 -9.96 -5.09
N ILE A 27 -0.58 -9.71 -4.49
CA ILE A 27 -1.87 -10.26 -4.98
C ILE A 27 -2.10 -9.88 -6.46
N ALA A 28 -1.89 -8.61 -6.79
CA ALA A 28 -2.04 -8.10 -8.15
C ALA A 28 -1.02 -8.72 -9.12
N LYS A 29 0.24 -8.85 -8.70
CA LYS A 29 1.31 -9.50 -9.48
C LYS A 29 0.96 -10.95 -9.85
N PHE A 30 0.30 -11.67 -8.95
CA PHE A 30 -0.17 -13.04 -9.19
C PHE A 30 -1.60 -13.11 -9.78
N LYS A 31 -2.17 -11.97 -10.21
CA LYS A 31 -3.51 -11.86 -10.80
C LYS A 31 -4.62 -12.51 -9.96
N LYS A 32 -4.48 -12.46 -8.63
CA LYS A 32 -5.47 -13.03 -7.71
C LYS A 32 -6.54 -11.99 -7.38
N ALA A 33 -7.73 -12.47 -7.02
CA ALA A 33 -8.80 -11.60 -6.54
C ALA A 33 -8.36 -10.87 -5.27
N HIS A 34 -8.64 -9.57 -5.17
CA HIS A 34 -8.30 -8.76 -3.99
C HIS A 34 -8.92 -9.30 -2.69
N THR A 35 -10.01 -10.06 -2.80
CA THR A 35 -10.67 -10.75 -1.69
C THR A 35 -9.77 -11.78 -1.00
N ILE A 36 -8.77 -12.33 -1.71
CA ILE A 36 -7.85 -13.34 -1.14
C ILE A 36 -7.01 -12.78 0.01
N GLY A 37 -6.77 -11.47 0.00
CA GLY A 37 -6.04 -10.77 1.06
C GLY A 37 -6.77 -10.88 2.41
N GLU A 38 -8.08 -10.67 2.39
CA GLU A 38 -8.93 -10.72 3.59
C GLU A 38 -9.33 -12.15 3.96
N SER A 39 -9.67 -12.98 2.96
CA SER A 39 -10.24 -14.31 3.20
C SER A 39 -9.20 -15.36 3.59
N LEU A 40 -7.92 -15.16 3.22
CA LEU A 40 -6.88 -16.19 3.41
C LEU A 40 -5.57 -15.62 3.94
N ILE A 41 -5.02 -14.59 3.29
CA ILE A 41 -3.67 -14.09 3.64
C ILE A 41 -3.65 -13.51 5.06
N LYS A 42 -4.64 -12.68 5.43
CA LYS A 42 -4.73 -12.11 6.78
C LYS A 42 -4.88 -13.18 7.88
N PRO A 43 -5.81 -14.16 7.78
CA PRO A 43 -5.87 -15.29 8.71
C PRO A 43 -4.56 -16.10 8.81
N CYS A 44 -3.91 -16.38 7.67
CA CYS A 44 -2.65 -17.12 7.66
C CYS A 44 -1.53 -16.38 8.41
N MET A 45 -1.40 -15.07 8.19
CA MET A 45 -0.41 -14.25 8.90
C MET A 45 -0.69 -14.20 10.40
N LEU A 46 -1.94 -14.02 10.80
CA LEU A 46 -2.32 -13.98 12.22
C LEU A 46 -1.99 -15.29 12.93
N LYS A 47 -2.26 -16.43 12.29
CA LYS A 47 -1.98 -17.75 12.88
C LYS A 47 -0.48 -18.02 12.95
N ALA A 48 0.27 -17.70 11.90
CA ALA A 48 1.73 -17.88 11.91
C ALA A 48 2.41 -17.01 12.98
N VAL A 49 1.99 -15.76 13.14
CA VAL A 49 2.58 -14.83 14.13
C VAL A 49 2.20 -15.24 15.56
N GLU A 50 0.99 -15.72 15.80
CA GLU A 50 0.61 -16.23 17.12
C GLU A 50 1.44 -17.43 17.54
N GLU A 51 1.61 -18.41 16.66
CA GLU A 51 2.38 -19.64 16.95
C GLU A 51 3.88 -19.36 17.12
N LEU A 52 4.45 -18.42 16.35
CA LEU A 52 5.90 -18.17 16.34
C LEU A 52 6.35 -17.06 17.30
N LEU A 53 5.53 -16.03 17.47
CA LEU A 53 5.90 -14.78 18.13
C LEU A 53 4.94 -14.40 19.27
N GLY A 54 3.88 -15.18 19.48
CA GLY A 54 2.89 -14.96 20.53
C GLY A 54 1.83 -13.91 20.19
N GLN A 55 0.82 -13.81 21.05
CA GLN A 55 -0.35 -12.94 20.85
C GLN A 55 -0.03 -11.45 20.83
N GLU A 56 1.04 -11.02 21.50
CA GLU A 56 1.42 -9.60 21.55
C GLU A 56 1.91 -9.09 20.18
N ALA A 57 2.61 -9.93 19.42
CA ALA A 57 3.00 -9.65 18.04
C ALA A 57 1.81 -9.72 17.09
N GLN A 58 0.87 -10.65 17.33
CA GLN A 58 -0.34 -10.81 16.51
C GLN A 58 -1.22 -9.54 16.52
N LYS A 59 -1.34 -8.86 17.66
CA LYS A 59 -2.10 -7.59 17.78
C LYS A 59 -1.62 -6.52 16.80
N LYS A 60 -0.31 -6.43 16.56
CA LYS A 60 0.26 -5.46 15.59
C LYS A 60 -0.11 -5.79 14.14
N ILE A 61 -0.33 -7.07 13.82
CA ILE A 61 -0.78 -7.50 12.48
C ILE A 61 -2.28 -7.23 12.30
N CYS A 62 -3.08 -7.30 13.37
CA CYS A 62 -4.49 -6.92 13.33
C CYS A 62 -4.71 -5.46 12.91
N GLU A 63 -3.79 -4.57 13.25
CA GLU A 63 -3.81 -3.15 12.87
C GLU A 63 -3.55 -2.92 11.38
N ILE A 64 -3.12 -3.93 10.62
CA ILE A 64 -2.98 -3.80 9.16
C ILE A 64 -4.38 -3.62 8.56
N PRO A 65 -4.64 -2.47 7.93
CA PRO A 65 -5.93 -2.19 7.34
C PRO A 65 -6.23 -3.18 6.21
N PRO A 66 -7.50 -3.56 6.02
CA PRO A 66 -7.88 -4.43 4.93
C PRO A 66 -7.47 -3.82 3.58
N PRO A 67 -7.05 -4.65 2.61
CA PRO A 67 -6.68 -4.19 1.27
C PRO A 67 -7.75 -3.30 0.64
N LYS A 68 -9.04 -3.61 0.84
CA LYS A 68 -10.18 -2.93 0.21
C LYS A 68 -10.29 -1.44 0.56
N ASP A 69 -10.22 -1.09 1.85
CA ASP A 69 -10.24 0.33 2.29
C ASP A 69 -8.97 1.07 1.87
N THR A 70 -7.90 0.30 1.63
CA THR A 70 -6.61 0.80 1.18
C THR A 70 -6.57 0.98 -0.35
N VAL A 71 -7.47 0.39 -1.15
CA VAL A 71 -7.40 0.43 -2.63
C VAL A 71 -7.34 1.86 -3.16
N LYS A 72 -8.17 2.78 -2.65
CA LYS A 72 -8.11 4.20 -3.05
C LYS A 72 -6.75 4.82 -2.73
N SER A 73 -6.24 4.57 -1.52
CA SER A 73 -4.93 5.08 -1.09
C SER A 73 -3.78 4.46 -1.88
N ILE A 74 -3.88 3.18 -2.23
CA ILE A 74 -2.93 2.43 -3.05
C ILE A 74 -2.95 2.97 -4.49
N ILE A 75 -4.13 3.20 -5.08
CA ILE A 75 -4.27 3.82 -6.40
C ILE A 75 -3.63 5.20 -6.39
N GLN A 76 -3.91 6.02 -5.37
CA GLN A 76 -3.29 7.34 -5.27
C GLN A 76 -1.77 7.25 -5.15
N LYS A 77 -1.24 6.36 -4.30
CA LYS A 77 0.21 6.15 -4.16
C LYS A 77 0.86 5.63 -5.45
N MET A 78 0.23 4.69 -6.15
CA MET A 78 0.74 4.19 -7.44
C MET A 78 0.70 5.27 -8.51
N SER A 79 -0.35 6.09 -8.53
CA SER A 79 -0.45 7.25 -9.44
C SER A 79 0.69 8.23 -9.17
N ASN A 80 0.93 8.58 -7.90
CA ASN A 80 2.00 9.48 -7.50
C ASN A 80 3.39 8.90 -7.84
N ASP A 81 3.65 7.61 -7.59
CA ASP A 81 4.93 6.96 -7.94
C ASP A 81 5.17 6.95 -9.45
N ILE A 82 4.13 6.70 -10.25
CA ILE A 82 4.23 6.76 -11.72
C ILE A 82 4.52 8.20 -12.16
N GLU A 83 3.84 9.18 -11.57
CA GLU A 83 4.04 10.60 -11.86
C GLU A 83 5.47 11.04 -11.56
N GLU A 84 5.98 10.76 -10.35
CA GLU A 84 7.36 11.07 -9.94
C GLU A 84 8.37 10.44 -10.89
N ARG A 85 8.22 9.16 -11.23
CA ARG A 85 9.12 8.46 -12.16
C ARG A 85 9.09 9.02 -13.58
N ILE A 86 7.96 9.56 -14.02
CA ILE A 86 7.84 10.20 -15.33
C ILE A 86 8.50 11.58 -15.30
N ILE A 87 8.25 12.37 -14.26
CA ILE A 87 8.88 13.67 -14.05
C ILE A 87 10.40 13.52 -14.04
N ASP A 88 10.94 12.61 -13.23
CA ASP A 88 12.39 12.34 -13.15
C ASP A 88 12.99 12.01 -14.53
N LYS A 89 12.28 11.20 -15.32
CA LYS A 89 12.73 10.84 -16.67
C LYS A 89 12.68 12.00 -17.65
N ILE A 90 11.66 12.85 -17.57
CA ILE A 90 11.53 14.04 -18.41
C ILE A 90 12.63 15.03 -18.05
N GLU A 91 12.86 15.29 -16.76
CA GLU A 91 13.91 16.20 -16.29
C GLU A 91 15.32 15.72 -16.66
N CYS A 92 15.56 14.40 -16.63
CA CYS A 92 16.83 13.82 -17.05
C CYS A 92 17.01 13.72 -18.58
N SER A 93 15.95 13.95 -19.37
CA SER A 93 16.00 13.76 -20.81
C SER A 93 16.28 15.07 -21.54
N PRO A 94 17.28 15.13 -22.44
CA PRO A 94 17.51 16.31 -23.28
C PRO A 94 16.41 16.55 -24.32
N TYR A 95 15.56 15.55 -24.57
CA TYR A 95 14.47 15.61 -25.54
C TYR A 95 13.21 14.94 -24.99
N PHE A 96 12.06 15.59 -25.09
CA PHE A 96 10.77 14.98 -24.83
C PHE A 96 9.73 15.46 -25.84
N ALA A 97 8.70 14.65 -26.08
CA ALA A 97 7.54 15.01 -26.88
C ALA A 97 6.29 14.48 -26.19
N LEU A 98 5.22 15.27 -26.17
CA LEU A 98 3.93 14.90 -25.58
C LEU A 98 2.88 14.85 -26.68
N GLN A 99 2.22 13.70 -26.84
CA GLN A 99 1.10 13.56 -27.76
C GLN A 99 -0.20 13.59 -26.96
N ARG A 100 -1.16 14.42 -27.40
CA ARG A 100 -2.51 14.49 -26.84
C ARG A 100 -3.44 13.70 -27.74
N ASP A 101 -3.99 12.60 -27.22
CA ASP A 101 -5.06 11.85 -27.87
C ASP A 101 -6.39 12.28 -27.25
N GLU A 102 -7.31 12.79 -28.07
CA GLU A 102 -8.64 13.23 -27.63
C GLU A 102 -9.66 12.19 -28.07
N SER A 103 -10.26 11.50 -27.09
CA SER A 103 -11.39 10.59 -27.34
C SER A 103 -12.70 11.35 -27.12
N THR A 104 -13.70 11.07 -27.95
CA THR A 104 -15.07 11.58 -27.80
C THR A 104 -15.99 10.41 -27.49
N ASP A 105 -16.81 10.54 -26.46
CA ASP A 105 -17.88 9.59 -26.15
C ASP A 105 -19.09 9.89 -27.06
N VAL A 106 -19.66 8.89 -27.73
CA VAL A 106 -20.78 9.03 -28.68
C VAL A 106 -22.12 8.63 -28.07
#